data_AF-A0A329SBN3-F1
#
_entry.id   AF-A0A329SBN3-F1
#
_cell.length_a   1.000
_cell.length_b   1.000
_cell.length_c   1.000
_cell.angle_alpha   90.00
_cell.angle_beta   90.00
_cell.angle_gamma   90.00
#
_symmetry.space_group_name_H-M   'P 1'
#
loop_
_entity.id
_entity.type
_entity.pdbx_description
1 polymer ?
#
loop_
_entity_poly.entity_id
_entity_poly.type
_entity_poly.pdbx_seq_one_letter_code
_entity_poly.pdbx_strand_id
1 'polypeptide(L)'
;MSLQDLAPVNSQRARQTTINVFGRFVAAKGVSMDFVAASLLGDGSGAVSVRLMDRFGVHLAFAEGRGGKPLAWNSVMSYYRNVKNWLLDTYPKHRTTIEKKLLKMGQTLERPCLKRVEGGLARSHGWTLL
;
A
#
# COMPACT_ATOMS: atom_id res chain seq x y z
N MET A 1 14.60 -24.55 -5.28
CA MET A 1 14.65 -23.58 -4.15
C MET A 1 14.18 -22.23 -4.66
N SER A 2 13.11 -21.66 -4.09
CA SER A 2 12.62 -20.33 -4.48
C SER A 2 13.44 -19.26 -3.76
N LEU A 3 13.70 -18.11 -4.40
CA LEU A 3 14.38 -16.95 -3.76
C LEU A 3 13.70 -16.49 -2.46
N GLN A 4 12.45 -16.87 -2.24
CA GLN A 4 11.69 -16.60 -1.02
C GLN A 4 12.18 -17.40 0.19
N ASP A 5 12.83 -18.55 -0.02
CA ASP A 5 13.37 -19.44 1.02
C ASP A 5 14.70 -18.92 1.60
N LEU A 6 15.37 -18.04 0.86
CA LEU A 6 16.62 -17.37 1.25
C LEU A 6 16.39 -16.08 2.05
N ALA A 7 15.15 -15.65 2.20
CA ALA A 7 14.83 -14.43 2.95
C ALA A 7 15.00 -14.68 4.45
N PRO A 8 15.66 -13.77 5.21
CA PRO A 8 15.74 -13.90 6.65
C PRO A 8 14.35 -14.00 7.28
N VAL A 9 14.14 -14.90 8.23
CA VAL A 9 12.85 -15.14 8.93
C VAL A 9 12.23 -13.84 9.46
N ASN A 10 13.06 -12.88 9.90
CA ASN A 10 12.63 -11.53 10.31
C ASN A 10 11.86 -10.81 9.19
N SER A 11 12.36 -10.87 7.96
CA SER A 11 11.77 -10.22 6.77
C SER A 11 10.43 -10.86 6.40
N GLN A 12 10.31 -12.17 6.56
CA GLN A 12 9.05 -12.89 6.33
C GLN A 12 7.99 -12.52 7.38
N ARG A 13 8.36 -12.42 8.66
CA ARG A 13 7.45 -11.97 9.73
C ARG A 13 7.01 -10.51 9.55
N ALA A 14 7.91 -9.63 9.10
CA ALA A 14 7.57 -8.25 8.76
C ALA A 14 6.61 -8.15 7.57
N ARG A 15 6.82 -8.98 6.54
CA ARG A 15 5.91 -9.12 5.40
C ARG A 15 4.54 -9.59 5.84
N GLN A 16 4.47 -10.64 6.66
CA GLN A 16 3.20 -11.17 7.18
C GLN A 16 2.45 -10.15 8.05
N THR A 17 3.16 -9.41 8.91
CA THR A 17 2.55 -8.32 9.69
C THR A 17 1.92 -7.27 8.78
N THR A 18 2.62 -6.90 7.71
CA THR A 18 2.11 -5.92 6.75
C THR A 18 0.90 -6.45 5.98
N ILE A 19 0.91 -7.72 5.57
CA ILE A 19 -0.24 -8.37 4.93
C ILE A 19 -1.44 -8.41 5.88
N ASN A 20 -1.22 -8.66 7.17
CA ASN A 20 -2.30 -8.64 8.17
C ASN A 20 -2.90 -7.24 8.35
N VAL A 21 -2.07 -6.18 8.34
CA VAL A 21 -2.54 -4.79 8.34
C VAL A 21 -3.37 -4.50 7.09
N PHE A 22 -2.91 -4.96 5.93
CA PHE A 22 -3.66 -4.84 4.68
C PHE A 22 -5.00 -5.59 4.72
N GLY A 23 -5.03 -6.82 5.24
CA GLY A 23 -6.25 -7.60 5.41
C GLY A 23 -7.25 -6.91 6.34
N ARG A 24 -6.79 -6.28 7.42
CA ARG A 24 -7.64 -5.45 8.30
C ARG A 24 -8.22 -4.23 7.57
N PHE A 25 -7.43 -3.58 6.73
CA PHE A 25 -7.91 -2.50 5.87
C PHE A 25 -9.01 -2.99 4.91
N VAL A 26 -8.80 -4.13 4.24
CA VAL A 26 -9.78 -4.73 3.32
C VAL A 26 -11.08 -5.08 4.07
N ALA A 27 -10.97 -5.71 5.24
CA ALA A 27 -12.12 -6.03 6.09
C ALA A 27 -12.86 -4.78 6.58
N ALA A 28 -12.15 -3.71 6.95
CA ALA A 28 -12.74 -2.43 7.35
C ALA A 28 -13.49 -1.73 6.21
N LYS A 29 -13.22 -2.09 4.95
CA LYS A 29 -13.99 -1.66 3.78
C LYS A 29 -15.17 -2.58 3.45
N GLY A 30 -15.42 -3.61 4.26
CA GLY A 30 -16.53 -4.57 4.06
C GLY A 30 -16.27 -5.56 2.93
N VAL A 31 -15.02 -5.77 2.53
CA VAL A 31 -14.64 -6.64 1.42
C VAL A 31 -13.84 -7.83 1.95
N SER A 32 -13.89 -8.98 1.27
CA SER A 32 -13.06 -10.14 1.58
C SER A 32 -11.75 -10.15 0.78
N MET A 33 -10.71 -10.78 1.32
CA MET A 33 -9.45 -10.96 0.60
C MET A 33 -9.63 -11.81 -0.67
N ASP A 34 -10.54 -12.79 -0.65
CA ASP A 34 -10.89 -13.60 -1.83
C ASP A 34 -11.50 -12.77 -2.96
N PHE A 35 -12.38 -11.83 -2.62
CA PHE A 35 -12.97 -10.92 -3.60
C PHE A 35 -11.90 -10.01 -4.23
N VAL A 36 -10.97 -9.50 -3.40
CA VAL A 36 -9.83 -8.71 -3.88
C VAL A 36 -8.95 -9.55 -4.82
N ALA A 37 -8.66 -10.80 -4.46
CA ALA A 37 -7.89 -11.72 -5.28
C ALA A 37 -8.56 -11.99 -6.64
N ALA A 38 -9.86 -12.32 -6.63
CA ALA A 38 -10.63 -12.53 -7.84
C ALA A 38 -10.65 -11.28 -8.74
N SER A 39 -10.82 -10.09 -8.14
CA SER A 39 -10.80 -8.81 -8.85
C SER A 39 -9.44 -8.50 -9.48
N LEU A 40 -8.34 -8.84 -8.80
CA LEU A 40 -6.97 -8.66 -9.31
C LEU A 40 -6.65 -9.65 -10.44
N LEU A 41 -7.13 -10.88 -10.33
CA LEU A 41 -6.93 -11.90 -11.38
C LEU A 41 -7.76 -11.62 -12.63
N GLY A 42 -8.94 -11.03 -12.48
CA GLY A 42 -9.81 -10.63 -13.59
C GLY A 42 -9.42 -9.30 -14.26
N ASP A 43 -8.55 -8.50 -13.64
CA ASP A 43 -8.17 -7.18 -14.14
C ASP A 43 -6.87 -7.20 -14.95
N GLY A 44 -7.02 -7.36 -16.27
CA GLY A 44 -5.90 -7.28 -17.21
C GLY A 44 -5.23 -5.90 -17.31
N SER A 45 -5.89 -4.85 -16.82
CA SER A 45 -5.41 -3.46 -16.95
C SER A 45 -4.55 -3.00 -15.76
N GLY A 46 -4.64 -3.70 -14.62
CA GLY A 46 -4.03 -3.30 -13.35
C GLY A 46 -4.68 -2.11 -12.65
N ALA A 47 -5.83 -1.63 -13.11
CA ALA A 47 -6.59 -0.54 -12.50
C ALA A 47 -7.12 -0.87 -11.10
N VAL A 48 -7.52 -2.12 -10.85
CA VAL A 48 -7.91 -2.62 -9.52
C VAL A 48 -6.73 -2.52 -8.56
N SER A 49 -5.53 -2.96 -8.97
CA SER A 49 -4.33 -2.84 -8.13
C SER A 49 -4.00 -1.38 -7.81
N VAL A 50 -4.14 -0.48 -8.78
CA VAL A 50 -3.89 0.95 -8.60
C VAL A 50 -4.87 1.55 -7.59
N ARG A 51 -6.19 1.37 -7.78
CA ARG A 51 -7.22 1.90 -6.86
C ARG A 51 -7.10 1.33 -5.46
N LEU A 52 -6.72 0.06 -5.34
CA LEU A 52 -6.52 -0.61 -4.07
C LEU A 52 -5.34 -0.03 -3.30
N MET A 53 -4.20 0.19 -3.99
CA MET A 53 -3.02 0.79 -3.40
C MET A 53 -3.22 2.26 -3.04
N ASP A 54 -3.97 3.01 -3.85
CA ASP A 54 -4.32 4.40 -3.54
C ASP A 54 -5.13 4.51 -2.23
N ARG A 55 -6.23 3.75 -2.13
CA ARG A 55 -7.06 3.71 -0.91
C ARG A 55 -6.30 3.22 0.31
N PHE A 56 -5.37 2.28 0.11
CA PHE A 56 -4.50 1.81 1.17
C PHE A 56 -3.51 2.90 1.62
N GLY A 57 -2.95 3.66 0.69
CA GLY A 57 -2.10 4.82 0.99
C GLY A 57 -2.83 5.88 1.81
N VAL A 58 -4.07 6.22 1.43
CA VAL A 58 -4.95 7.09 2.21
C VAL A 58 -5.16 6.52 3.61
N HIS A 59 -5.52 5.24 3.73
CA HIS A 59 -5.72 4.60 5.03
C HIS A 59 -4.49 4.69 5.92
N LEU A 60 -3.29 4.44 5.37
CA LEU A 60 -2.04 4.54 6.13
C LEU A 60 -1.72 5.97 6.58
N ALA A 61 -2.04 6.98 5.75
CA ALA A 61 -1.81 8.39 6.10
C ALA A 61 -2.64 8.85 7.30
N PHE A 62 -3.81 8.25 7.50
CA PHE A 62 -4.70 8.53 8.64
C PHE A 62 -4.68 7.44 9.73
N ALA A 63 -3.93 6.35 9.52
CA ALA A 63 -3.84 5.29 10.51
C ALA A 63 -2.97 5.72 11.68
N GLU A 64 -3.43 5.36 12.88
CA GLU A 64 -2.70 5.61 14.12
C GLU A 64 -1.84 4.40 14.49
N GLY A 65 -0.62 4.68 14.94
CA GLY A 65 0.26 3.71 15.55
C GLY A 65 -0.04 3.52 17.04
N ARG A 66 0.93 2.94 17.75
CA ARG A 66 0.82 2.72 19.19
C ARG A 66 0.66 4.06 19.92
N GLY A 67 -0.42 4.19 20.71
CA GLY A 67 -0.71 5.39 21.50
C GLY A 67 -1.55 6.46 20.78
N GLY A 68 -2.28 6.10 19.72
CA GLY A 68 -3.20 7.02 19.03
C GLY A 68 -2.50 8.12 18.23
N LYS A 69 -1.19 8.00 18.00
CA LYS A 69 -0.43 8.96 17.20
C LYS A 69 -0.46 8.55 15.73
N PRO A 70 -0.57 9.49 14.78
CA PRO A 70 -0.43 9.17 13.36
C PRO A 70 0.83 8.35 13.08
N LEU A 71 0.74 7.39 12.17
CA LEU A 71 1.88 6.57 11.77
C LEU A 71 3.04 7.45 11.30
N ALA A 72 4.25 7.10 11.72
CA ALA A 72 5.45 7.75 11.23
C ALA A 72 5.55 7.55 9.70
N TRP A 73 6.01 8.58 9.00
CA TRP A 73 6.17 8.56 7.55
C TRP A 73 6.95 7.33 7.04
N ASN A 74 8.04 6.99 7.72
CA ASN A 74 8.85 5.81 7.39
C ASN A 74 8.06 4.50 7.52
N SER A 75 7.14 4.42 8.48
CA SER A 75 6.25 3.26 8.66
C SER A 75 5.20 3.19 7.55
N VAL A 76 4.59 4.32 7.17
CA VAL A 76 3.66 4.42 6.04
C VAL A 76 4.33 3.93 4.76
N MET A 77 5.52 4.45 4.46
CA MET A 77 6.30 4.06 3.29
C MET A 77 6.67 2.57 3.30
N SER A 78 7.06 2.04 4.46
CA SER A 78 7.40 0.63 4.62
C SER A 78 6.20 -0.27 4.36
N TYR A 79 5.04 0.03 4.95
CA TYR A 79 3.82 -0.74 4.72
C TYR A 79 3.35 -0.67 3.28
N TYR A 80 3.34 0.52 2.68
CA TYR A 80 2.98 0.70 1.28
C TYR A 80 3.90 -0.13 0.35
N ARG A 81 5.22 -0.06 0.55
CA ARG A 81 6.18 -0.80 -0.27
C ARG A 81 6.02 -2.31 -0.13
N ASN A 82 5.81 -2.80 1.09
CA ASN A 82 5.65 -4.23 1.36
C ASN A 82 4.37 -4.80 0.74
N VAL A 83 3.22 -4.10 0.84
CA VAL A 83 1.98 -4.53 0.17
C VAL A 83 2.13 -4.49 -1.34
N LYS A 84 2.73 -3.43 -1.89
CA LYS A 84 3.02 -3.34 -3.32
C LYS A 84 3.81 -4.55 -3.82
N ASN A 85 4.92 -4.86 -3.15
CA ASN A 85 5.78 -5.98 -3.55
C ASN A 85 5.03 -7.31 -3.43
N TRP A 86 4.27 -7.50 -2.34
CA TRP A 86 3.42 -8.68 -2.17
C TRP A 86 2.38 -8.84 -3.30
N LEU A 87 1.71 -7.76 -3.72
CA LEU A 87 0.77 -7.80 -4.84
C LEU A 87 1.46 -8.20 -6.16
N LEU A 88 2.64 -7.62 -6.44
CA LEU A 88 3.40 -7.92 -7.65
C LEU A 88 3.93 -9.38 -7.67
N ASP A 89 4.32 -9.91 -6.52
CA ASP A 89 4.75 -11.30 -6.38
C ASP A 89 3.58 -12.29 -6.53
N THR A 90 2.41 -11.95 -5.97
CA THR A 90 1.23 -12.84 -5.95
C THR A 90 0.51 -12.86 -7.29
N TYR A 91 0.49 -11.74 -8.02
CA TYR A 91 -0.25 -11.60 -9.28
C TYR A 91 0.67 -11.21 -10.45
N PRO A 92 1.55 -12.12 -10.91
CA PRO A 92 2.62 -11.78 -11.86
C PRO A 92 2.11 -11.48 -13.28
N LYS A 93 0.89 -11.90 -13.64
CA LYS A 93 0.33 -11.81 -15.01
C LYS A 93 0.36 -10.40 -15.61
N HIS A 94 0.29 -9.35 -14.79
CA HIS A 94 0.29 -7.95 -15.24
C HIS A 94 1.38 -7.11 -14.55
N ARG A 95 2.41 -7.77 -14.03
CA ARG A 95 3.46 -7.17 -13.18
C ARG A 95 4.06 -5.91 -13.80
N THR A 96 4.49 -5.95 -15.05
CA THR A 96 5.13 -4.81 -15.74
C THR A 96 4.21 -3.60 -15.92
N THR A 97 2.93 -3.82 -16.19
CA THR A 97 1.93 -2.75 -16.34
C THR A 97 1.57 -2.14 -14.98
N ILE A 98 1.36 -2.98 -13.97
CA ILE A 98 1.04 -2.58 -12.60
C ILE A 98 2.23 -1.84 -12.00
N GLU A 99 3.44 -2.37 -12.14
CA GLU A 99 4.67 -1.81 -11.57
C GLU A 99 4.94 -0.38 -12.07
N LYS A 100 4.77 -0.11 -13.38
CA LYS A 100 4.91 1.26 -13.91
C LYS A 100 3.92 2.24 -13.27
N LYS A 101 2.65 1.82 -13.09
CA LYS A 101 1.60 2.66 -12.48
C LYS A 101 1.84 2.85 -10.97
N LEU A 102 2.20 1.78 -10.26
CA LEU A 102 2.48 1.82 -8.83
C LEU A 102 3.79 2.54 -8.49
N LEU A 103 4.79 2.52 -9.38
CA LEU A 103 6.03 3.28 -9.23
C LEU A 103 5.76 4.78 -9.27
N LYS A 104 4.93 5.23 -10.23
CA LYS A 104 4.52 6.64 -10.32
C LYS A 104 3.79 7.11 -9.05
N MET A 105 2.89 6.29 -8.50
CA MET A 105 2.23 6.62 -7.23
C MET A 105 3.18 6.58 -6.03
N GLY A 106 4.07 5.59 -5.97
CA GLY A 106 5.10 5.52 -4.94
C GLY A 106 6.00 6.76 -4.94
N GLN A 107 6.40 7.25 -6.12
CA GLN A 107 7.15 8.50 -6.26
C GLN A 107 6.36 9.74 -5.85
N THR A 108 5.04 9.78 -6.12
CA THR A 108 4.17 10.84 -5.61
C THR A 108 4.10 10.83 -4.09
N LEU A 109 4.07 9.64 -3.48
CA LEU A 109 4.15 9.51 -2.02
C LEU A 109 5.54 9.92 -1.51
N GLU A 110 6.63 9.46 -2.13
CA GLU A 110 8.02 9.77 -1.72
C GLU A 110 8.40 11.25 -1.83
N ARG A 111 7.70 12.02 -2.66
CA ARG A 111 7.87 13.47 -2.70
C ARG A 111 7.35 14.06 -1.39
N PRO A 112 8.18 14.81 -0.63
CA PRO A 112 7.72 15.46 0.59
C PRO A 112 6.70 16.55 0.24
N CYS A 113 5.42 16.19 0.16
CA CYS A 113 4.30 17.13 -0.01
C CYS A 113 3.96 17.88 1.28
N LEU A 114 4.81 17.82 2.30
CA LEU A 114 4.60 18.48 3.58
C LEU A 114 5.84 19.31 3.92
N LYS A 115 5.87 20.56 3.44
CA LYS A 115 6.20 21.62 4.40
C LYS A 115 5.21 21.43 5.54
N ARG A 116 5.72 20.95 6.67
CA ARG A 116 4.98 20.86 7.93
C ARG A 116 4.58 22.30 8.27
N VAL A 117 3.38 22.73 7.89
CA VAL A 117 2.85 24.01 8.36
C VAL A 117 2.51 23.78 9.83
N GLU A 118 3.45 24.15 10.69
CA GLU A 118 3.11 24.46 12.07
C GLU A 118 1.98 25.49 12.03
N GLY A 119 0.80 25.12 12.55
CA GLY A 119 -0.25 26.07 12.88
C GLY A 119 -1.34 26.37 11.85
N GLY A 120 -1.54 25.59 10.78
CA GLY A 120 -2.67 25.89 9.89
C GLY A 120 -2.94 24.84 8.83
N LEU A 121 -4.18 24.37 8.80
CA LEU A 121 -4.74 23.44 7.81
C LEU A 121 -4.63 24.02 6.38
N ALA A 122 -3.51 23.78 5.70
CA ALA A 122 -3.43 23.95 4.26
C ALA A 122 -3.85 22.63 3.61
N ARG A 123 -5.10 22.57 3.14
CA ARG A 123 -5.59 21.54 2.23
C ARG A 123 -4.72 21.56 0.98
N SER A 124 -3.76 20.64 0.89
CA SER A 124 -3.07 20.35 -0.36
C SER A 124 -4.05 19.59 -1.24
N HIS A 125 -4.54 20.27 -2.28
CA HIS A 125 -5.36 19.75 -3.39
C HIS A 125 -4.61 18.69 -4.23
N GLY A 126 -4.06 17.66 -3.58
CA GLY A 126 -3.36 16.54 -4.23
C GLY A 126 -4.01 15.19 -4.00
N TRP A 127 -4.99 15.09 -3.09
CA TRP A 127 -5.63 13.82 -2.71
C TRP A 127 -7.12 13.74 -3.12
N THR A 128 -7.66 14.76 -3.79
CA THR A 128 -9.09 14.79 -4.21
C THR A 128 -9.31 14.27 -5.64
N LEU A 129 -8.27 13.79 -6.34
CA LEU A 129 -8.35 13.38 -7.75
C LEU A 129 -7.70 12.02 -8.03
N LEU A 130 -7.83 11.06 -7.12
CA LEU A 130 -7.63 9.63 -7.38
C LEU A 130 -8.88 8.83 -7.00
#